data_AF-A0A6S7FE12-F1
#
_entry.id   AF-A0A6S7FE12-F1
#
_cell.length_a   1.000
_cell.length_b   1.000
_cell.length_c   1.000
_cell.angle_alpha   90.00
_cell.angle_beta   90.00
_cell.angle_gamma   90.00
#
_symmetry.space_group_name_H-M   'P 1'
#
loop_
_entity.id
_entity.type
_entity.pdbx_description
1 polymer ?
#
loop_
_entity_poly.entity_id
_entity_poly.type
_entity_poly.pdbx_seq_one_letter_code
_entity_poly.pdbx_strand_id
1 'polypeptide(L)'
;MWNDARTTNLIANTLAVLAVCAMLVAGVVWVAQRPFFTLSAIELESMPDTELHYVSTGAVRSAIAGRFKGNFFTVDLDEAREIFESVPWVRHATVRRIWPNVLRVRIEEQQPLALWNENQMINTWGEAFTANTGEVDDETVLPQFSGPEGTESLVVQRYAELARWFAPLDMHVTQLDLSPRYAWRVVLSNGMSLDLGRDPGADAPDPHGLPGALPFAARIQRFVQAWPAVAGRLEGRTVTQADLRYPNGFALALAPLPPSETKSKSTPKPPKKR
;
A
#
# COMPACT_ATOMS: atom_id res chain seq x y z
N MET A 1 -37.93 -50.27 -40.52
CA MET A 1 -37.69 -49.49 -39.28
C MET A 1 -38.91 -49.44 -38.36
N TRP A 2 -40.15 -49.35 -38.86
CA TRP A 2 -41.37 -49.29 -38.03
C TRP A 2 -42.01 -50.66 -37.69
N ASN A 3 -41.48 -51.77 -38.22
CA ASN A 3 -42.02 -53.12 -38.03
C ASN A 3 -41.27 -53.97 -36.99
N ASP A 4 -40.28 -53.42 -36.28
CA ASP A 4 -39.55 -54.15 -35.23
C ASP A 4 -39.93 -53.60 -33.84
N ALA A 5 -40.69 -54.39 -33.09
CA ALA A 5 -41.16 -54.05 -31.75
C ALA A 5 -40.01 -53.76 -30.78
N ARG A 6 -38.83 -54.34 -31.00
CA ARG A 6 -37.65 -54.11 -30.15
C ARG A 6 -37.09 -52.71 -30.34
N THR A 7 -36.97 -52.22 -31.57
CA THR A 7 -36.48 -50.86 -31.85
C THR A 7 -37.47 -49.80 -31.37
N THR A 8 -38.77 -50.05 -31.52
CA THR A 8 -39.82 -49.13 -31.05
C THR A 8 -39.82 -49.02 -29.51
N ASN A 9 -39.70 -50.15 -28.80
CA ASN A 9 -39.63 -50.15 -27.33
C ASN A 9 -38.34 -49.51 -26.79
N LEU A 10 -37.19 -49.70 -27.48
CA LEU A 10 -35.95 -49.03 -27.11
C LEU A 10 -36.09 -47.51 -27.20
N ILE A 11 -36.61 -47.00 -28.32
CA ILE A 11 -36.84 -45.56 -28.53
C ILE A 11 -37.82 -45.03 -27.49
N ALA A 12 -38.95 -45.71 -27.27
CA ALA A 12 -39.94 -45.31 -26.26
C ALA A 12 -39.34 -45.23 -24.85
N ASN A 13 -38.53 -46.23 -24.44
CA ASN A 13 -37.88 -46.23 -23.14
C ASN A 13 -36.83 -45.12 -23.02
N THR A 14 -36.03 -44.87 -24.05
CA THR A 14 -35.05 -43.76 -24.03
C THR A 14 -35.74 -42.39 -23.93
N LEU A 15 -36.83 -42.18 -24.67
CA LEU A 15 -37.64 -40.97 -24.58
C LEU A 15 -38.29 -40.82 -23.20
N ALA A 16 -38.81 -41.90 -22.62
CA ALA A 16 -39.39 -41.89 -21.28
C ALA A 16 -38.33 -41.52 -20.23
N VAL A 17 -37.13 -42.09 -20.30
CA VAL A 17 -36.02 -41.74 -19.40
C VAL A 17 -35.62 -40.27 -19.56
N LEU A 18 -35.46 -39.78 -20.80
CA LEU A 18 -35.14 -38.37 -21.06
C LEU A 18 -36.22 -37.43 -20.54
N ALA A 19 -37.51 -37.77 -20.70
CA ALA A 19 -38.62 -36.97 -20.19
C ALA A 19 -38.62 -36.91 -18.67
N VAL A 20 -38.36 -38.03 -17.98
CA VAL A 20 -38.22 -38.06 -16.52
C VAL A 20 -37.03 -37.22 -16.07
N CYS A 21 -35.87 -37.33 -16.72
CA CYS A 21 -34.71 -36.49 -16.43
C CYS A 21 -35.03 -35.00 -16.62
N ALA A 22 -35.71 -34.63 -17.71
CA ALA A 22 -36.11 -33.25 -17.99
C ALA A 22 -37.08 -32.71 -16.92
N MET A 23 -38.07 -33.51 -16.47
CA MET A 23 -38.98 -33.12 -15.39
C MET A 23 -38.26 -32.95 -14.05
N LEU A 24 -37.30 -33.81 -13.73
CA LEU A 24 -36.48 -33.67 -12.52
C LEU A 24 -35.65 -32.39 -12.56
N VAL A 25 -34.99 -32.10 -13.68
CA VAL A 25 -34.23 -30.85 -13.88
C VAL A 25 -35.15 -29.64 -13.76
N ALA A 26 -36.32 -29.65 -14.40
CA ALA A 26 -37.28 -28.56 -14.31
C ALA A 26 -37.79 -28.34 -12.87
N GLY A 27 -38.05 -29.42 -12.13
CA GLY A 27 -38.42 -29.36 -10.72
C GLY A 27 -37.33 -28.74 -9.85
N VAL A 28 -36.06 -29.14 -10.04
CA VAL A 28 -34.91 -28.55 -9.33
C VAL A 28 -34.76 -27.06 -9.66
N VAL A 29 -34.85 -26.68 -10.94
CA VAL A 29 -34.77 -25.27 -11.36
C VAL A 29 -35.91 -24.45 -10.76
N TRP A 30 -37.14 -24.98 -10.77
CA TRP A 30 -38.30 -24.32 -10.18
C TRP A 30 -38.15 -24.10 -8.68
N VAL A 31 -37.61 -25.09 -7.94
CA VAL A 31 -37.31 -24.95 -6.50
C VAL A 31 -36.19 -23.93 -6.28
N ALA A 32 -35.11 -23.98 -7.06
CA ALA A 32 -33.96 -23.08 -6.91
C ALA A 32 -34.31 -21.61 -7.19
N GLN A 33 -35.33 -21.34 -8.01
CA GLN A 33 -35.82 -20.00 -8.30
C GLN A 33 -36.78 -19.44 -7.25
N ARG A 34 -37.11 -20.19 -6.18
CA ARG A 34 -38.00 -19.71 -5.13
C ARG A 34 -37.40 -18.50 -4.41
N PRO A 35 -38.22 -17.53 -3.97
CA PRO A 35 -37.76 -16.32 -3.28
C PRO A 35 -37.01 -16.62 -1.96
N PHE A 36 -37.16 -17.81 -1.39
CA PHE A 36 -36.40 -18.23 -0.22
C PHE A 36 -34.88 -18.25 -0.47
N PHE A 37 -34.45 -18.46 -1.71
CA PHE A 37 -33.03 -18.51 -2.10
C PHE A 37 -32.48 -17.15 -2.56
N THR A 38 -33.31 -16.09 -2.62
CA THR A 38 -32.81 -14.76 -2.99
C THR A 38 -31.94 -14.20 -1.88
N LEU A 39 -30.76 -13.70 -2.24
CA LEU A 39 -29.79 -13.17 -1.30
C LEU A 39 -30.44 -12.06 -0.46
N SER A 40 -30.52 -12.29 0.85
CA SER A 40 -31.27 -11.43 1.77
C SER A 40 -30.36 -10.70 2.76
N ALA A 41 -29.18 -11.26 3.04
CA ALA A 41 -28.21 -10.66 3.96
C ALA A 41 -26.77 -10.82 3.46
N ILE A 42 -25.96 -9.81 3.76
CA ILE A 42 -24.51 -9.82 3.60
C ILE A 42 -23.92 -9.63 4.99
N GLU A 43 -23.25 -10.66 5.50
CA GLU A 43 -22.54 -10.63 6.77
C GLU A 43 -21.10 -10.20 6.52
N LEU A 44 -20.71 -9.06 7.08
CA LEU A 44 -19.35 -8.55 7.04
C LEU A 44 -18.63 -9.02 8.31
N GLU A 45 -17.57 -9.80 8.13
CA GLU A 45 -16.65 -10.23 9.19
C GLU A 45 -15.27 -9.63 8.90
N SER A 46 -14.53 -9.26 9.93
CA SER A 46 -13.09 -9.03 9.77
C SER A 46 -12.36 -10.38 9.61
N MET A 47 -11.19 -10.36 8.97
CA MET A 47 -10.30 -11.53 9.04
C MET A 47 -9.82 -11.75 10.49
N PRO A 48 -9.50 -13.00 10.88
CA PRO A 48 -8.90 -13.26 12.19
C PRO A 48 -7.69 -12.35 12.43
N ASP A 49 -7.57 -11.83 13.66
CA ASP A 49 -6.50 -10.92 14.09
C ASP A 49 -6.47 -9.54 13.39
N THR A 50 -7.57 -9.14 12.74
CA THR A 50 -7.76 -7.78 12.20
C THR A 50 -9.01 -7.13 12.73
N GLU A 51 -8.90 -5.85 13.11
CA GLU A 51 -10.02 -4.96 13.38
C GLU A 51 -10.25 -4.05 12.18
N LEU A 52 -11.52 -3.72 11.90
CA LEU A 52 -11.87 -2.80 10.83
C LEU A 52 -11.94 -1.38 11.41
N HIS A 53 -11.04 -0.49 10.96
CA HIS A 53 -10.97 0.88 11.42
C HIS A 53 -11.54 1.86 10.37
N TYR A 54 -11.20 1.64 9.11
CA TYR A 54 -11.56 2.49 7.98
C TYR A 54 -12.73 1.94 7.16
N VAL A 55 -12.94 0.61 7.15
CA VAL A 55 -14.03 -0.01 6.38
C VAL A 55 -15.36 0.12 7.14
N SER A 56 -16.15 1.15 6.80
CA SER A 56 -17.51 1.29 7.35
C SER A 56 -18.52 0.41 6.61
N THR A 57 -19.43 -0.22 7.36
CA THR A 57 -20.53 -1.04 6.79
C THR A 57 -21.41 -0.24 5.83
N GLY A 58 -21.55 1.07 6.06
CA GLY A 58 -22.31 1.98 5.20
C GLY A 58 -21.64 2.20 3.85
N ALA A 59 -20.33 2.46 3.82
CA ALA A 59 -19.56 2.62 2.60
C ALA A 59 -19.51 1.34 1.77
N VAL A 60 -19.35 0.19 2.43
CA VAL A 60 -19.41 -1.11 1.75
C VAL A 60 -20.81 -1.34 1.16
N ARG A 61 -21.88 -1.11 1.93
CA ARG A 61 -23.25 -1.27 1.45
C ARG A 61 -23.55 -0.38 0.24
N SER A 62 -23.12 0.88 0.24
CA SER A 62 -23.34 1.80 -0.88
C SER A 62 -22.53 1.40 -2.11
N ALA A 63 -21.28 0.95 -1.93
CA ALA A 63 -20.43 0.51 -3.03
C ALA A 63 -20.98 -0.71 -3.77
N ILE A 64 -21.65 -1.61 -3.05
CA ILE A 64 -22.16 -2.87 -3.62
C ILE A 64 -23.64 -2.83 -4.02
N ALA A 65 -24.35 -1.74 -3.69
CA ALA A 65 -25.78 -1.60 -3.95
C ALA A 65 -26.10 -1.76 -5.45
N GLY A 66 -26.98 -2.70 -5.78
CA GLY A 66 -27.42 -2.96 -7.16
C GLY A 66 -26.40 -3.64 -8.07
N ARG A 67 -25.22 -4.01 -7.55
CA ARG A 67 -24.18 -4.72 -8.33
C ARG A 67 -24.35 -6.24 -8.35
N PHE A 68 -25.08 -6.80 -7.39
CA PHE A 68 -25.36 -8.24 -7.35
C PHE A 68 -26.62 -8.62 -8.11
N LYS A 69 -26.53 -9.68 -8.92
CA LYS A 69 -27.67 -10.31 -9.60
C LYS A 69 -27.69 -11.81 -9.30
N GLY A 70 -28.89 -12.36 -9.16
CA GLY A 70 -29.09 -13.80 -8.96
C GLY A 70 -29.50 -14.19 -7.53
N ASN A 71 -29.45 -15.49 -7.27
CA ASN A 71 -29.81 -16.11 -6.00
C ASN A 71 -28.59 -16.79 -5.36
N PHE A 72 -28.80 -17.43 -4.20
CA PHE A 72 -27.78 -18.19 -3.49
C PHE A 72 -26.96 -19.14 -4.40
N PHE A 73 -27.60 -19.82 -5.35
CA PHE A 73 -26.94 -20.78 -6.25
C PHE A 73 -26.27 -20.14 -7.46
N THR A 74 -26.83 -19.05 -7.99
CA THR A 74 -26.41 -18.47 -9.28
C THR A 74 -25.50 -17.25 -9.15
N VAL A 75 -25.35 -16.67 -7.96
CA VAL A 75 -24.45 -15.52 -7.75
C VAL A 75 -23.02 -15.90 -8.07
N ASP A 76 -22.31 -15.09 -8.84
CA ASP A 76 -20.88 -15.27 -9.09
C ASP A 76 -20.08 -14.78 -7.88
N LEU A 77 -19.27 -15.65 -7.28
CA LEU A 77 -18.49 -15.31 -6.08
C LEU A 77 -17.20 -14.55 -6.41
N ASP A 78 -16.67 -14.74 -7.62
CA ASP A 78 -15.47 -14.04 -8.06
C ASP A 78 -15.82 -12.60 -8.42
N GLU A 79 -16.92 -12.39 -9.16
CA GLU A 79 -17.47 -11.04 -9.39
C GLU A 79 -17.79 -10.35 -8.06
N ALA A 80 -18.36 -11.10 -7.11
CA ALA A 80 -18.64 -10.56 -5.79
C ALA A 80 -17.39 -10.11 -5.04
N ARG A 81 -16.35 -10.94 -5.06
CA ARG A 81 -15.05 -10.63 -4.45
C ARG A 81 -14.47 -9.35 -5.06
N GLU A 82 -14.43 -9.25 -6.38
CA GLU A 82 -13.90 -8.07 -7.09
C GLU A 82 -14.68 -6.80 -6.74
N ILE A 83 -16.01 -6.89 -6.59
CA ILE A 83 -16.83 -5.77 -6.13
C ILE A 83 -16.43 -5.31 -4.73
N PHE A 84 -16.18 -6.22 -3.78
CA PHE A 84 -15.73 -5.85 -2.44
C PHE A 84 -14.30 -5.29 -2.45
N GLU A 85 -13.40 -5.87 -3.23
CA GLU A 85 -12.01 -5.40 -3.40
C GLU A 85 -11.93 -4.05 -4.12
N SER A 86 -13.00 -3.61 -4.82
CA SER A 86 -13.07 -2.27 -5.39
C SER A 86 -13.29 -1.15 -4.36
N VAL A 87 -13.61 -1.49 -3.11
CA VAL A 87 -13.75 -0.52 -2.03
C VAL A 87 -12.34 -0.06 -1.59
N PRO A 88 -12.03 1.25 -1.55
CA PRO A 88 -10.67 1.77 -1.33
C PRO A 88 -9.87 1.18 -0.16
N TRP A 89 -10.53 0.94 0.99
CA TRP A 89 -9.89 0.42 2.20
C TRP A 89 -9.87 -1.10 2.29
N VAL A 90 -10.44 -1.81 1.32
CA VAL A 90 -10.42 -3.26 1.26
C VAL A 90 -9.17 -3.70 0.51
N ARG A 91 -8.27 -4.39 1.19
CA ARG A 91 -7.10 -5.02 0.56
C ARG A 91 -7.48 -6.33 -0.10
N HIS A 92 -8.16 -7.20 0.64
CA HIS A 92 -8.57 -8.50 0.15
C HIS A 92 -9.95 -8.86 0.70
N ALA A 93 -10.77 -9.53 -0.11
CA ALA A 93 -12.07 -10.02 0.31
C ALA A 93 -12.19 -11.52 0.05
N THR A 94 -12.69 -12.26 1.04
CA THR A 94 -13.10 -13.66 0.86
C THR A 94 -14.60 -13.76 0.95
N VAL A 95 -15.25 -14.12 -0.15
CA VAL A 95 -16.70 -14.27 -0.23
C VAL A 95 -17.08 -15.75 -0.19
N ARG A 96 -18.01 -16.11 0.70
CA ARG A 96 -18.57 -17.46 0.77
C ARG A 96 -20.07 -17.45 0.92
N ARG A 97 -20.70 -18.49 0.38
CA ARG A 97 -22.12 -18.75 0.52
C ARG A 97 -22.42 -19.38 1.88
N ILE A 98 -23.37 -18.82 2.61
CA ILE A 98 -23.91 -19.37 3.85
C ILE A 98 -25.38 -19.69 3.63
N TRP A 99 -25.70 -20.98 3.72
CA TRP A 99 -27.06 -21.47 3.54
C TRP A 99 -28.00 -20.85 4.60
N PRO A 100 -29.20 -20.34 4.25
CA PRO A 100 -29.87 -20.49 2.95
C PRO A 100 -29.71 -19.37 1.92
N ASN A 101 -29.39 -18.17 2.33
CA ASN A 101 -29.56 -16.98 1.50
C ASN A 101 -28.63 -15.84 1.92
N VAL A 102 -27.49 -16.19 2.52
CA VAL A 102 -26.53 -15.24 3.08
C VAL A 102 -25.22 -15.33 2.34
N LEU A 103 -24.63 -14.17 2.02
CA LEU A 103 -23.22 -14.09 1.65
C LEU A 103 -22.43 -13.62 2.85
N ARG A 104 -21.42 -14.38 3.24
CA ARG A 104 -20.48 -13.97 4.27
C ARG A 104 -19.20 -13.52 3.61
N VAL A 105 -18.78 -12.32 3.95
CA VAL A 105 -17.65 -11.62 3.36
C VAL A 105 -16.66 -11.33 4.47
N ARG A 106 -15.47 -11.90 4.35
CA ARG A 106 -14.35 -11.57 5.23
C ARG A 106 -13.47 -10.55 4.56
N ILE A 107 -13.23 -9.44 5.25
CA ILE A 107 -12.46 -8.31 4.73
C ILE A 107 -11.13 -8.24 5.48
N GLU A 108 -10.06 -8.13 4.69
CA GLU A 108 -8.76 -7.65 5.13
C GLU A 108 -8.63 -6.18 4.76
N GLU A 109 -8.41 -5.34 5.76
CA GLU A 109 -8.33 -3.89 5.58
C GLU A 109 -6.92 -3.45 5.18
N GLN A 110 -6.84 -2.37 4.41
CA GLN A 110 -5.57 -1.71 4.09
C GLN A 110 -4.95 -1.11 5.35
N GLN A 111 -3.68 -1.46 5.62
CA GLN A 111 -2.90 -0.87 6.71
C GLN A 111 -1.94 0.18 6.14
N PRO A 112 -2.28 1.48 6.19
CA PRO A 112 -1.47 2.53 5.59
C PRO A 112 -0.12 2.61 6.31
N LEU A 113 0.97 2.52 5.55
CA LEU A 113 2.34 2.67 6.05
C LEU A 113 2.89 4.07 5.76
N ALA A 114 2.59 4.61 4.59
CA ALA A 114 3.11 5.89 4.12
C ALA A 114 2.20 6.48 3.03
N LEU A 115 2.34 7.79 2.80
CA LEU A 115 1.89 8.41 1.57
C LEU A 115 2.79 7.95 0.41
N TRP A 116 2.20 7.72 -0.75
CA TRP A 116 2.89 7.24 -1.94
C TRP A 116 2.70 8.22 -3.09
N ASN A 117 3.82 8.77 -3.58
CA ASN A 117 3.83 9.78 -4.63
C ASN A 117 2.85 10.94 -4.30
N GLU A 118 1.98 11.33 -5.23
CA GLU A 118 1.14 12.52 -5.06
C GLU A 118 -0.19 12.21 -4.34
N ASN A 119 -0.91 11.16 -4.77
CA ASN A 119 -2.33 10.97 -4.42
C ASN A 119 -2.66 9.55 -3.96
N GLN A 120 -1.66 8.75 -3.59
CA GLN A 120 -1.85 7.37 -3.15
C GLN A 120 -1.28 7.18 -1.75
N MET A 121 -1.65 6.06 -1.15
CA MET A 121 -0.99 5.51 0.02
C MET A 121 -0.35 4.18 -0.35
N ILE A 122 0.63 3.76 0.43
CA ILE A 122 1.23 2.44 0.32
C ILE A 122 1.03 1.71 1.65
N ASN A 123 0.62 0.46 1.56
CA ASN A 123 0.35 -0.35 2.75
C ASN A 123 1.62 -1.08 3.25
N THR A 124 1.50 -1.77 4.39
CA THR A 124 2.58 -2.56 4.99
C THR A 124 3.06 -3.74 4.12
N TRP A 125 2.26 -4.16 3.14
CA TRP A 125 2.60 -5.19 2.16
C TRP A 125 3.31 -4.65 0.91
N GLY A 126 3.47 -3.34 0.80
CA GLY A 126 4.10 -2.71 -0.36
C GLY A 126 3.20 -2.64 -1.59
N GLU A 127 1.90 -2.55 -1.38
CA GLU A 127 0.89 -2.32 -2.42
C GLU A 127 0.41 -0.87 -2.34
N ALA A 128 0.41 -0.18 -3.48
CA ALA A 128 -0.15 1.16 -3.57
C ALA A 128 -1.68 1.10 -3.73
N PHE A 129 -2.40 1.94 -3.00
CA PHE A 129 -3.85 2.05 -3.05
C PHE A 129 -4.30 3.51 -2.96
N THR A 130 -5.50 3.80 -3.45
CA THR A 130 -6.09 5.14 -3.44
C THR A 130 -7.29 5.15 -2.52
N ALA A 131 -7.20 5.88 -1.41
CA ALA A 131 -8.31 6.13 -0.49
C ALA A 131 -8.29 7.59 -0.01
N ASN A 132 -9.35 8.03 0.65
CA ASN A 132 -9.40 9.38 1.20
C ASN A 132 -8.42 9.49 2.37
N THR A 133 -7.35 10.26 2.20
CA THR A 133 -6.34 10.47 3.26
C THR A 133 -6.91 11.13 4.50
N GLY A 134 -8.01 11.87 4.40
CA GLY A 134 -8.71 12.44 5.56
C GLY A 134 -9.50 11.44 6.40
N GLU A 135 -9.55 10.16 6.00
CA GLU A 135 -10.08 9.08 6.85
C GLU A 135 -8.99 8.45 7.73
N VAL A 136 -7.71 8.76 7.47
CA VAL A 136 -6.61 8.42 8.38
C VAL A 136 -6.71 9.32 9.62
N ASP A 137 -6.51 8.75 10.80
CA ASP A 137 -6.53 9.48 12.07
C ASP A 137 -5.50 10.63 12.05
N ASP A 138 -5.91 11.82 12.50
CA ASP A 138 -5.07 13.03 12.55
C ASP A 138 -3.83 12.84 13.43
N GLU A 139 -3.87 11.90 14.39
CA GLU A 139 -2.72 11.55 15.23
C GLU A 139 -1.68 10.67 14.51
N THR A 140 -2.06 10.02 13.41
CA THR A 140 -1.17 9.12 12.65
C THR A 140 -0.35 9.90 11.63
N VAL A 141 0.93 10.13 11.95
CA VAL A 141 1.87 10.79 11.03
C VAL A 141 2.45 9.77 10.05
N LEU A 142 1.92 9.76 8.83
CA LEU A 142 2.44 8.94 7.74
C LEU A 142 3.67 9.61 7.08
N PRO A 143 4.82 8.91 6.94
CA PRO A 143 5.93 9.42 6.15
C PRO A 143 5.57 9.51 4.67
N GLN A 144 6.31 10.33 3.92
CA GLN A 144 6.14 10.49 2.48
C GLN A 144 7.12 9.62 1.70
N PHE A 145 6.63 8.69 0.89
CA PHE A 145 7.46 7.90 -0.02
C PHE A 145 7.23 8.30 -1.47
N SER A 146 8.27 8.17 -2.29
CA SER A 146 8.16 8.33 -3.74
C SER A 146 9.03 7.34 -4.50
N GLY A 147 8.58 6.95 -5.68
CA GLY A 147 9.29 5.99 -6.53
C GLY A 147 8.61 5.76 -7.88
N PRO A 148 9.36 5.21 -8.87
CA PRO A 148 8.77 4.75 -10.12
C PRO A 148 7.73 3.65 -9.90
N GLU A 149 6.82 3.50 -10.86
CA GLU A 149 5.86 2.40 -10.88
C GLU A 149 6.59 1.04 -10.84
N GLY A 150 6.06 0.11 -10.03
CA GLY A 150 6.65 -1.22 -9.85
C GLY A 150 7.79 -1.28 -8.82
N THR A 151 8.06 -0.18 -8.10
CA THR A 151 9.09 -0.12 -7.05
C THR A 151 8.52 -0.02 -5.63
N GLU A 152 7.20 -0.11 -5.47
CA GLU A 152 6.45 0.03 -4.23
C GLU A 152 7.03 -0.86 -3.11
N SER A 153 7.09 -2.17 -3.36
CA SER A 153 7.60 -3.13 -2.38
C SER A 153 9.09 -2.94 -2.07
N LEU A 154 9.88 -2.48 -3.04
CA LEU A 154 11.30 -2.16 -2.85
C LEU A 154 11.47 -0.97 -1.88
N VAL A 155 10.65 0.07 -2.04
CA VAL A 155 10.67 1.24 -1.15
C VAL A 155 10.27 0.86 0.26
N VAL A 156 9.22 0.06 0.44
CA VAL A 156 8.79 -0.43 1.77
C VAL A 156 9.87 -1.28 2.43
N GLN A 157 10.49 -2.20 1.69
CA GLN A 157 11.60 -3.01 2.21
C GLN A 157 12.77 -2.13 2.66
N ARG A 158 13.17 -1.15 1.85
CA ARG A 158 14.27 -0.24 2.16
C ARG A 158 13.96 0.67 3.34
N TYR A 159 12.71 1.14 3.46
CA TYR A 159 12.26 1.87 4.64
C TYR A 159 12.44 1.05 5.93
N ALA A 160 12.04 -0.23 5.93
CA ALA A 160 12.19 -1.08 7.12
C ALA A 160 13.66 -1.28 7.55
N GLU A 161 14.58 -1.37 6.58
CA GLU A 161 16.02 -1.42 6.84
C GLU A 161 16.55 -0.09 7.40
N LEU A 162 16.16 1.03 6.78
CA LEU A 162 16.54 2.38 7.23
C LEU A 162 16.06 2.66 8.65
N ALA A 163 14.80 2.37 8.96
CA ALA A 163 14.24 2.53 10.29
C ALA A 163 15.08 1.78 11.34
N ARG A 164 15.49 0.53 11.03
CA ARG A 164 16.35 -0.26 11.91
C ARG A 164 17.74 0.35 12.09
N TRP A 165 18.35 0.86 11.02
CA TRP A 165 19.71 1.42 11.09
C TRP A 165 19.76 2.76 11.81
N PHE A 166 18.73 3.59 11.71
CA PHE A 166 18.66 4.89 12.37
C PHE A 166 18.08 4.83 13.80
N ALA A 167 17.45 3.73 14.20
CA ALA A 167 16.92 3.54 15.56
C ALA A 167 17.91 3.86 16.70
N PRO A 168 19.22 3.51 16.63
CA PRO A 168 20.18 3.86 17.69
C PRO A 168 20.39 5.37 17.88
N LEU A 169 20.04 6.20 16.90
CA LEU A 169 20.12 7.65 16.96
C LEU A 169 18.81 8.32 17.36
N ASP A 170 17.75 7.55 17.61
CA ASP A 170 16.39 8.05 17.82
C ASP A 170 15.91 8.96 16.66
N MET A 171 16.37 8.64 15.45
CA MET A 171 15.97 9.33 14.21
C MET A 171 15.09 8.40 13.39
N HIS A 172 13.93 8.89 12.96
CA HIS A 172 13.03 8.16 12.07
C HIS A 172 12.97 8.82 10.70
N VAL A 173 12.69 8.02 9.67
CA VAL A 173 12.55 8.48 8.29
C VAL A 173 11.19 9.15 8.11
N THR A 174 11.19 10.41 7.70
CA THR A 174 9.98 11.19 7.38
C THR A 174 9.71 11.26 5.89
N GLN A 175 10.75 11.20 5.06
CA GLN A 175 10.61 11.08 3.61
C GLN A 175 11.62 10.08 3.03
N LEU A 176 11.19 9.31 2.02
CA LEU A 176 12.03 8.35 1.30
C LEU A 176 11.74 8.43 -0.20
N ASP A 177 12.73 8.90 -0.95
CA ASP A 177 12.60 9.09 -2.39
C ASP A 177 13.51 8.14 -3.17
N LEU A 178 12.91 7.35 -4.06
CA LEU A 178 13.59 6.59 -5.09
C LEU A 178 13.47 7.32 -6.43
N SER A 179 14.59 7.84 -6.93
CA SER A 179 14.58 8.45 -8.27
C SER A 179 14.44 7.41 -9.39
N PRO A 180 14.01 7.80 -10.60
CA PRO A 180 14.01 6.91 -11.79
C PRO A 180 15.38 6.32 -12.15
N ARG A 181 16.46 6.92 -11.64
CA ARG A 181 17.85 6.43 -11.81
C ARG A 181 18.28 5.47 -10.68
N TYR A 182 17.34 5.05 -9.83
CA TYR A 182 17.56 4.23 -8.65
C TYR A 182 18.51 4.83 -7.61
N ALA A 183 18.60 6.16 -7.56
CA ALA A 183 19.28 6.87 -6.49
C ALA A 183 18.29 7.20 -5.36
N TRP A 184 18.71 6.91 -4.13
CA TRP A 184 17.95 7.13 -2.90
C TRP A 184 18.28 8.47 -2.26
N ARG A 185 17.23 9.12 -1.74
CA ARG A 185 17.32 10.24 -0.81
C ARG A 185 16.39 9.98 0.37
N VAL A 186 16.84 10.36 1.57
CA VAL A 186 16.10 10.19 2.82
C VAL A 186 16.03 11.53 3.54
N VAL A 187 14.87 11.85 4.13
CA VAL A 187 14.75 12.94 5.10
C VAL A 187 14.43 12.33 6.46
N LEU A 188 15.16 12.76 7.48
CA LEU A 188 15.00 12.29 8.86
C LEU A 188 14.15 13.26 9.68
N SER A 189 13.68 12.79 10.83
CA SER A 189 12.85 13.52 11.80
C SER A 189 13.44 14.83 12.32
N ASN A 190 14.77 14.95 12.29
CA ASN A 190 15.48 16.17 12.66
C ASN A 190 15.64 17.17 11.48
N GLY A 191 15.04 16.89 10.33
CA GLY A 191 15.11 17.73 9.12
C GLY A 191 16.34 17.53 8.25
N MET A 192 17.26 16.62 8.62
CA MET A 192 18.47 16.34 7.84
C MET A 192 18.12 15.52 6.59
N SER A 193 18.56 16.01 5.42
CA SER A 193 18.47 15.26 4.16
C SER A 193 19.73 14.44 3.91
N LEU A 194 19.57 13.17 3.57
CA LEU A 194 20.65 12.23 3.30
C LEU A 194 20.63 11.84 1.83
N ASP A 195 21.72 12.14 1.11
CA ASP A 195 21.94 11.63 -0.24
C ASP A 195 22.70 10.31 -0.17
N LEU A 196 22.05 9.25 -0.62
CA LEU A 196 22.53 7.88 -0.43
C LEU A 196 23.06 7.29 -1.74
N GLY A 197 22.59 7.84 -2.86
CA GLY A 197 22.92 7.38 -4.20
C GLY A 197 22.29 6.03 -4.50
N ARG A 198 22.89 5.31 -5.45
CA ARG A 198 22.45 3.96 -5.83
C ARG A 198 23.00 2.93 -4.83
N ASP A 199 22.26 1.83 -4.63
CA ASP A 199 22.70 0.72 -3.78
C ASP A 199 23.46 -0.33 -4.62
N PRO A 200 24.80 -0.37 -4.58
CA PRO A 200 25.58 -1.32 -5.36
C PRO A 200 25.35 -2.77 -4.92
N GLY A 201 24.89 -2.99 -3.68
CA GLY A 201 24.62 -4.32 -3.12
C GLY A 201 23.29 -4.91 -3.57
N ALA A 202 22.34 -4.08 -4.03
CA ALA A 202 21.10 -4.53 -4.68
C ALA A 202 21.33 -4.85 -6.16
N ASP A 203 22.28 -4.15 -6.81
CA ASP A 203 22.71 -4.38 -8.19
C ASP A 203 23.82 -5.46 -8.31
N ALA A 204 23.94 -6.39 -7.35
CA ALA A 204 25.06 -7.33 -7.26
C ALA A 204 25.10 -8.49 -8.29
N PRO A 205 24.44 -8.37 -9.47
CA PRO A 205 24.97 -9.01 -10.66
C PRO A 205 25.24 -8.00 -11.79
N ASP A 206 25.70 -6.77 -11.49
CA ASP A 206 26.25 -5.85 -12.50
C ASP A 206 27.72 -6.25 -12.82
N PRO A 207 28.02 -6.77 -14.03
CA PRO A 207 29.40 -7.06 -14.45
C PRO A 207 30.27 -5.80 -14.58
N HIS A 208 29.66 -4.61 -14.54
CA HIS A 208 30.30 -3.30 -14.65
C HIS A 208 30.35 -2.51 -13.33
N GLY A 209 29.95 -3.12 -12.21
CA GLY A 209 30.04 -2.49 -10.90
C GLY A 209 31.48 -2.05 -10.58
N LEU A 210 31.65 -0.84 -10.04
CA LEU A 210 32.97 -0.35 -9.64
C LEU A 210 33.59 -1.28 -8.58
N PRO A 211 34.82 -1.78 -8.80
CA PRO A 211 35.57 -2.49 -7.76
C PRO A 211 35.69 -1.61 -6.50
N GLY A 212 35.20 -2.12 -5.36
CA GLY A 212 35.32 -1.44 -4.06
C GLY A 212 34.12 -0.57 -3.64
N ALA A 213 33.00 -0.59 -4.38
CA ALA A 213 31.77 0.06 -3.93
C ALA A 213 31.17 -0.67 -2.70
N LEU A 214 31.07 0.02 -1.56
CA LEU A 214 30.46 -0.55 -0.36
C LEU A 214 28.93 -0.63 -0.51
N PRO A 215 28.27 -1.67 0.03
CA PRO A 215 26.82 -1.72 0.11
C PRO A 215 26.27 -0.52 0.84
N PHE A 216 25.03 -0.16 0.51
CA PHE A 216 24.33 0.94 1.14
C PHE A 216 24.34 0.87 2.67
N ALA A 217 24.07 -0.33 3.22
CA ALA A 217 24.10 -0.62 4.65
C ALA A 217 25.41 -0.19 5.34
N ALA A 218 26.56 -0.48 4.73
CA ALA A 218 27.86 -0.18 5.31
C ALA A 218 28.12 1.32 5.41
N ARG A 219 27.65 2.11 4.43
CA ARG A 219 27.81 3.58 4.42
C ARG A 219 26.97 4.22 5.52
N ILE A 220 25.74 3.73 5.72
CA ILE A 220 24.84 4.22 6.78
C ILE A 220 25.34 3.81 8.16
N GLN A 221 25.74 2.55 8.36
CA GLN A 221 26.26 2.09 9.64
C GLN A 221 27.46 2.93 10.09
N ARG A 222 28.36 3.28 9.16
CA ARG A 222 29.47 4.18 9.45
C ARG A 222 28.98 5.56 9.87
N PHE A 223 28.00 6.13 9.16
CA PHE A 223 27.41 7.41 9.52
C PHE A 223 26.82 7.35 10.93
N VAL A 224 26.00 6.34 11.21
CA VAL A 224 25.35 6.13 12.51
C VAL A 224 26.36 6.00 13.65
N GLN A 225 27.44 5.25 13.44
CA GLN A 225 28.51 5.09 14.43
C GLN A 225 29.30 6.38 14.66
N ALA A 226 29.55 7.16 13.61
CA ALA A 226 30.33 8.40 13.69
C ALA A 226 29.49 9.60 14.18
N TRP A 227 28.17 9.56 14.01
CA TRP A 227 27.29 10.70 14.21
C TRP A 227 27.37 11.33 15.61
N PRO A 228 27.36 10.58 16.74
CA PRO A 228 27.44 11.19 18.07
C PRO A 228 28.71 12.04 18.27
N ALA A 229 29.85 11.56 17.77
CA ALA A 229 31.12 12.27 17.86
C ALA A 229 31.16 13.49 16.94
N VAL A 230 30.54 13.41 15.76
CA VAL A 230 30.46 14.52 14.81
C VAL A 230 29.49 15.60 15.30
N ALA A 231 28.29 15.22 15.73
CA ALA A 231 27.29 16.13 16.26
C ALA A 231 27.81 16.92 17.48
N GLY A 232 28.57 16.27 18.37
CA GLY A 232 29.21 16.94 19.51
C GLY A 232 30.23 18.01 19.12
N ARG A 233 30.86 17.91 17.93
CA ARG A 233 31.83 18.91 17.43
C ARG A 233 31.19 20.07 16.69
N LEU A 234 29.91 19.97 16.34
CA LEU A 234 29.21 21.00 15.57
C LEU A 234 28.70 22.16 16.44
N GLU A 235 28.88 22.11 17.77
CA GLU A 235 28.56 23.20 18.71
C GLU A 235 27.13 23.75 18.53
N GLY A 236 26.16 22.88 18.23
CA GLY A 236 24.76 23.27 18.02
C GLY A 236 24.44 23.78 16.62
N ARG A 237 25.37 23.76 15.66
CA ARG A 237 25.08 24.04 14.25
C ARG A 237 24.22 22.92 13.66
N THR A 238 23.05 23.29 13.13
CA THR A 238 22.16 22.36 12.44
C THR A 238 22.79 21.86 11.14
N VAL A 239 22.79 20.54 10.95
CA VAL A 239 23.16 19.90 9.69
C VAL A 239 21.92 19.85 8.81
N THR A 240 21.98 20.44 7.62
CA THR A 240 20.87 20.44 6.67
C THR A 240 20.93 19.24 5.73
N GLN A 241 22.13 18.82 5.35
CA GLN A 241 22.33 17.74 4.39
C GLN A 241 23.57 16.91 4.73
N ALA A 242 23.52 15.60 4.49
CA ALA A 242 24.68 14.72 4.51
C ALA A 242 24.74 13.87 3.23
N ASP A 243 25.89 13.87 2.57
CA ASP A 243 26.15 13.06 1.39
C ASP A 243 26.94 11.81 1.77
N LEU A 244 26.27 10.66 1.73
CA LEU A 244 26.79 9.35 2.12
C LEU A 244 27.26 8.54 0.89
N ARG A 245 27.38 9.14 -0.28
CA ARG A 245 27.82 8.46 -1.50
C ARG A 245 29.32 8.13 -1.51
N TYR A 246 30.10 8.72 -0.62
CA TYR A 246 31.56 8.54 -0.58
C TYR A 246 31.96 7.20 0.05
N PRO A 247 32.87 6.42 -0.58
CA PRO A 247 33.26 5.09 -0.09
C PRO A 247 33.85 5.08 1.32
N ASN A 248 34.58 6.14 1.70
CA ASN A 248 35.37 6.20 2.94
C ASN A 248 34.93 7.31 3.91
N GLY A 249 33.79 7.96 3.68
CA GLY A 249 33.33 9.05 4.53
C GLY A 249 31.96 9.58 4.14
N PHE A 250 31.62 10.76 4.65
CA PHE A 250 30.44 11.51 4.27
C PHE A 250 30.77 13.01 4.33
N ALA A 251 30.09 13.80 3.49
CA ALA A 251 30.19 15.25 3.51
C ALA A 251 28.95 15.84 4.20
N LEU A 252 29.13 16.91 4.97
CA LEU A 252 28.03 17.58 5.67
C LEU A 252 27.86 19.01 5.15
N ALA A 253 26.62 19.40 4.88
CA ALA A 253 26.23 20.79 4.72
C ALA A 253 25.61 21.29 6.02
N LEU A 254 26.10 22.44 6.50
CA LEU A 254 25.64 23.07 7.72
C LEU A 254 24.75 24.26 7.39
N ALA A 255 23.77 24.55 8.24
CA ALA A 255 22.95 25.73 8.12
C ALA A 255 23.84 27.00 8.08
N PRO A 256 23.49 28.01 7.26
CA PRO A 256 24.12 29.32 7.27
C PRO A 256 24.02 29.93 8.67
N LEU A 257 25.08 30.62 9.12
CA LEU A 257 24.99 31.43 10.33
C LEU A 257 23.98 32.56 10.10
N PRO A 258 23.13 32.90 11.10
CA PRO A 258 22.25 34.05 10.98
C PRO A 258 23.07 35.30 10.66
N PRO A 259 22.58 36.20 9.79
CA PRO A 259 23.32 37.39 9.42
C PRO A 259 23.61 38.22 10.67
N SER A 260 24.89 38.52 10.88
CA SER A 260 25.32 39.42 11.96
C SER A 260 24.62 40.76 11.76
N GLU A 261 23.83 41.22 12.74
CA GLU A 261 23.24 42.55 12.74
C GLU A 261 24.35 43.58 12.50
N THR A 262 24.46 44.06 11.27
CA THR A 262 25.41 45.09 10.91
C THR A 262 24.81 46.37 11.48
N LYS A 263 25.30 46.81 12.65
CA LYS A 263 24.93 48.09 13.27
C LYS A 263 24.87 49.16 12.19
N SER A 264 23.66 49.56 11.83
CA SER A 264 23.41 50.68 10.92
C SER A 264 24.08 51.90 11.52
N LYS A 265 25.18 52.35 10.90
CA LYS A 265 25.80 53.63 11.23
C LYS A 265 24.76 54.71 10.94
N SER A 266 24.22 55.30 12.00
CA SER A 266 23.36 56.47 11.94
C SER A 266 24.10 57.61 11.25
N THR A 267 23.72 57.93 10.02
CA THR A 267 24.21 59.11 9.29
C THR A 267 23.58 60.37 9.91
N PRO A 268 24.34 61.41 10.30
CA PRO A 268 23.77 62.62 10.87
C PRO A 268 22.99 63.41 9.81
N LYS A 269 21.79 63.86 10.17
CA LYS A 269 20.88 64.67 9.33
C LYS A 269 21.48 66.07 9.10
N PRO A 270 21.50 66.62 7.87
CA PRO A 270 22.01 67.97 7.64
C PRO A 270 21.02 69.04 8.11
N PRO A 271 21.50 70.24 8.50
CA PRO A 271 20.65 71.30 9.06
C PRO A 271 19.76 71.93 7.98
N LYS A 272 18.49 72.17 8.32
CA LYS A 272 17.53 72.92 7.49
C LYS A 272 17.98 74.38 7.37
N LYS A 273 18.18 74.86 6.14
CA LYS A 273 18.31 76.30 5.86
C LYS A 273 16.93 76.95 5.81
N ARG A 274 16.85 78.14 6.42
CA ARG A 274 15.77 79.13 6.38
C ARG A 274 15.59 79.71 4.99
#